data_AF-A0A378MYV2-F1
#
_entry.id   AF-A0A378MYV2-F1
#
_cell.length_a   1.000
_cell.length_b   1.000
_cell.length_c   1.000
_cell.angle_alpha   90.00
_cell.angle_beta   90.00
_cell.angle_gamma   90.00
#
_symmetry.space_group_name_H-M   'P 1'
#
loop_
_entity.id
_entity.type
_entity.pdbx_description
1 polymer ?
#
loop_
_entity_poly.entity_id
_entity_poly.type
_entity_poly.pdbx_seq_one_letter_code
_entity_poly.pdbx_strand_id
1 'polypeptide(L)'
;MVAIIKGNGTQGIIKTVGGNPELRFNEDNVNRQCSVCNNHKSGNIVNYRINLIEKIGLERVEFLERKDHPPLKLTIEQIKDLIKVYKAKCKELERVT
;
A
#
# COMPACT_ATOMS: atom_id res chain seq x y z
N MET A 1 -0.50 1.18 7.53
CA MET A 1 -0.51 -0.30 7.53
C MET A 1 0.90 -0.79 7.43
N VAL A 2 1.13 -2.03 7.83
CA VAL A 2 2.46 -2.61 7.94
C VAL A 2 2.82 -3.23 6.59
N ALA A 3 3.21 -2.39 5.63
CA ALA A 3 3.98 -2.86 4.49
C ALA A 3 5.43 -2.96 4.97
N ILE A 4 5.90 -4.17 5.25
CA ILE A 4 7.32 -4.39 5.54
C ILE A 4 8.10 -4.22 4.24
N ILE A 5 8.75 -3.07 4.10
CA ILE A 5 9.74 -2.84 3.05
C ILE A 5 11.09 -3.24 3.64
N LYS A 6 11.38 -4.54 3.61
CA LYS A 6 12.71 -5.06 3.97
C LYS A 6 13.65 -4.93 2.76
N GLY A 7 14.89 -4.49 3.02
CA GLY A 7 15.95 -4.25 2.01
C GLY A 7 15.99 -2.84 1.44
N ASN A 8 16.98 -2.55 0.58
CA ASN A 8 17.20 -1.22 -0.01
C ASN A 8 16.05 -0.84 -0.98
N GLY A 9 15.01 -0.14 -0.51
CA GLY A 9 13.88 0.32 -1.33
C GLY A 9 12.99 1.28 -0.56
N THR A 10 12.20 2.08 -1.27
CA THR A 10 11.25 3.04 -0.68
C THR A 10 9.81 2.52 -0.75
N GLN A 11 8.90 3.22 -0.07
CA GLN A 11 7.48 2.91 -0.11
C GLN A 11 6.84 3.54 -1.34
N GLY A 12 6.35 2.70 -2.24
CA GLY A 12 5.55 3.11 -3.39
C GLY A 12 4.07 2.98 -3.11
N ILE A 13 3.31 3.88 -3.72
CA ILE A 13 1.84 3.91 -3.69
C ILE A 13 1.36 4.09 -5.13
N ILE A 14 0.50 3.20 -5.62
CA ILE A 14 -0.01 3.28 -7.00
C ILE A 14 -1.13 4.32 -7.11
N LYS A 15 -2.01 4.41 -6.09
CA LYS A 15 -3.07 5.41 -5.99
C LYS A 15 -2.84 6.31 -4.79
N THR A 16 -2.53 7.58 -5.05
CA THR A 16 -2.17 8.54 -3.99
C THR A 16 -3.29 8.66 -2.95
N VAL A 17 -2.91 8.72 -1.68
CA VAL A 17 -3.86 8.81 -0.55
C VAL A 17 -4.63 10.13 -0.53
N GLY A 18 -4.05 11.21 -1.09
CA GLY A 18 -4.74 12.49 -1.23
C GLY A 18 -5.85 12.47 -2.28
N GLY A 19 -5.64 11.75 -3.38
CA GLY A 19 -6.65 11.62 -4.45
C GLY A 19 -7.61 10.45 -4.29
N ASN A 20 -7.24 9.45 -3.48
CA ASN A 20 -7.98 8.19 -3.30
C ASN A 20 -7.98 7.85 -1.78
N PRO A 21 -8.55 8.71 -0.92
CA PRO A 21 -8.55 8.51 0.54
C PRO A 21 -9.20 7.19 0.97
N GLU A 22 -10.09 6.64 0.16
CA GLU A 22 -10.75 5.36 0.38
C GLU A 22 -9.81 4.15 0.31
N LEU A 23 -8.69 4.29 -0.41
CA LEU A 23 -7.65 3.27 -0.49
C LEU A 23 -6.54 3.44 0.56
N ARG A 24 -6.69 4.41 1.49
CA ARG A 24 -5.66 4.75 2.50
C ARG A 24 -5.19 3.55 3.31
N PHE A 25 -6.13 2.66 3.67
CA PHE A 25 -5.85 1.47 4.48
C PHE A 25 -5.88 0.15 3.72
N ASN A 26 -5.87 0.19 2.38
CA ASN A 26 -5.77 -1.01 1.54
C ASN A 26 -4.31 -1.49 1.41
N GLU A 27 -4.00 -2.66 1.96
CA GLU A 27 -2.64 -3.23 1.99
C GLU A 27 -2.06 -3.41 0.57
N ASP A 28 -2.89 -3.61 -0.45
CA ASP A 28 -2.45 -3.76 -1.85
C ASP A 28 -2.01 -2.45 -2.50
N ASN A 29 -2.48 -1.32 -1.98
CA ASN A 29 -2.11 -0.01 -2.50
C ASN A 29 -0.68 0.43 -2.11
N VAL A 30 0.01 -0.36 -1.28
CA VAL A 30 1.31 0.01 -0.70
C VAL A 30 2.33 -1.11 -0.89
N ASN A 31 3.33 -0.88 -1.73
CA ASN A 31 4.33 -1.89 -2.05
C ASN A 31 5.74 -1.30 -2.13
N ARG A 32 6.77 -2.14 -1.98
CA ARG A 32 8.17 -1.71 -2.15
C ARG A 32 8.39 -1.19 -3.57
N GLN A 33 9.13 -0.10 -3.68
CA GLN A 33 9.53 0.54 -4.91
C GLN A 33 11.03 0.85 -4.90
N CYS A 34 11.64 0.90 -6.09
CA CYS A 34 13.02 1.35 -6.23
C CYS A 34 13.16 2.79 -5.74
N SER A 35 14.17 3.07 -4.90
CA SER A 35 14.44 4.40 -4.35
C SER A 35 14.64 5.45 -5.44
N VAL A 36 15.44 5.14 -6.47
CA VAL A 36 15.69 6.03 -7.61
C VAL A 36 14.41 6.29 -8.40
N CYS A 37 13.59 5.25 -8.63
CA CYS A 37 12.34 5.39 -9.36
C CYS A 37 11.35 6.29 -8.62
N ASN A 38 11.22 6.09 -7.30
CA ASN A 38 10.29 6.86 -6.47
C ASN A 38 10.76 8.32 -6.32
N ASN A 39 12.03 8.53 -5.98
CA ASN A 39 12.53 9.86 -5.62
C ASN A 39 12.85 10.73 -6.85
N HIS A 40 13.23 10.13 -7.99
CA HIS A 40 13.77 10.87 -9.14
C HIS A 40 13.04 10.62 -10.46
N LYS A 41 12.21 9.57 -10.58
CA LYS A 41 11.49 9.23 -11.82
C LYS A 41 9.97 9.33 -11.67
N SER A 42 9.49 10.16 -10.75
CA SER A 42 8.06 10.37 -10.51
C SER A 42 7.30 9.05 -10.29
N GLY A 43 7.91 8.12 -9.55
CA GLY A 43 7.35 6.79 -9.29
C GLY A 43 7.50 5.78 -10.43
N ASN A 44 7.97 6.17 -11.62
CA ASN A 44 8.10 5.27 -12.78
C ASN A 44 6.83 4.39 -12.96
N ILE A 45 5.66 5.04 -12.99
CA ILE A 45 4.35 4.42 -12.74
C ILE A 45 4.06 3.25 -13.69
N VAL A 46 4.47 3.32 -14.95
CA VAL A 46 4.25 2.25 -15.94
C VAL A 46 4.94 0.97 -15.50
N ASN A 47 6.24 1.02 -15.21
CA ASN A 47 6.98 -0.15 -14.74
C ASN A 47 6.51 -0.57 -13.35
N TYR A 48 6.14 0.37 -12.48
CA TYR A 48 5.62 0.05 -11.17
C TYR A 48 4.31 -0.76 -11.27
N ARG A 49 3.40 -0.39 -12.17
CA ARG A 49 2.17 -1.13 -12.45
C ARG A 49 2.44 -2.54 -12.98
N ILE A 50 3.37 -2.69 -13.93
CA ILE A 50 3.74 -4.01 -14.49
C ILE A 50 4.23 -4.94 -13.36
N ASN A 51 5.18 -4.49 -12.56
CA ASN A 51 5.71 -5.29 -11.44
C ASN A 51 4.63 -5.55 -10.37
N LEU A 52 3.70 -4.61 -10.17
CA LEU A 52 2.60 -4.79 -9.24
C LEU A 52 1.63 -5.88 -9.73
N ILE A 53 1.32 -5.93 -11.02
CA ILE A 53 0.52 -6.99 -11.63
C ILE A 53 1.18 -8.35 -11.44
N GLU A 54 2.49 -8.45 -11.65
CA GLU A 54 3.23 -9.70 -11.39
C GLU A 54 3.15 -10.12 -9.92
N LYS A 55 3.11 -9.15 -9.00
CA LYS A 55 3.14 -9.42 -7.56
C LYS A 55 1.78 -9.79 -6.97
N ILE A 56 0.73 -9.03 -7.29
CA ILE A 56 -0.61 -9.19 -6.69
C ILE A 56 -1.69 -9.65 -7.69
N GLY A 57 -1.35 -9.77 -8.97
CA GLY A 57 -2.29 -10.14 -10.02
C GLY A 57 -3.01 -8.94 -10.65
N LEU A 58 -3.46 -9.11 -11.89
CA LEU A 58 -4.12 -8.06 -12.67
C LEU A 58 -5.42 -7.58 -12.00
N GLU A 59 -6.28 -8.49 -11.57
CA GLU A 59 -7.59 -8.16 -10.98
C GLU A 59 -7.47 -7.23 -9.76
N ARG A 60 -6.46 -7.45 -8.92
CA ARG A 60 -6.23 -6.63 -7.73
C ARG A 60 -5.67 -5.26 -8.08
N VAL A 61 -4.86 -5.16 -9.13
CA VAL A 61 -4.40 -3.86 -9.65
C VAL A 61 -5.56 -3.09 -10.27
N GLU A 62 -6.37 -3.74 -11.10
CA GLU A 62 -7.55 -3.12 -11.71
C GLU A 62 -8.56 -2.68 -10.66
N PHE A 63 -8.74 -3.47 -9.59
CA PHE A 63 -9.51 -3.05 -8.42
C PHE A 63 -8.99 -1.73 -7.86
N LEU A 64 -7.69 -1.59 -7.58
CA LEU A 64 -7.12 -0.33 -7.09
C LEU A 64 -7.35 0.85 -8.06
N GLU A 65 -7.34 0.59 -9.36
CA GLU A 65 -7.45 1.63 -10.40
C GLU A 65 -8.89 2.12 -10.66
N ARG A 66 -9.91 1.43 -10.14
CA ARG A 66 -11.29 1.88 -10.27
C ARG A 66 -11.51 3.25 -9.63
N LYS A 67 -12.52 3.97 -10.11
CA LYS A 67 -12.89 5.32 -9.64
C LYS A 67 -14.15 5.36 -8.77
N ASP A 68 -14.82 4.23 -8.63
CA ASP A 68 -16.13 4.06 -7.98
C ASP A 68 -16.00 3.43 -6.59
N HIS A 69 -14.83 3.56 -5.96
CA HIS A 69 -14.61 3.03 -4.62
C HIS A 69 -15.50 3.76 -3.60
N PRO A 70 -16.13 3.02 -2.67
CA PRO A 70 -16.94 3.65 -1.64
C PRO A 70 -16.06 4.45 -0.68
N PRO A 71 -16.53 5.60 -0.16
CA PRO A 71 -15.77 6.38 0.81
C PRO A 71 -15.42 5.57 2.06
N LEU A 72 -14.17 5.66 2.49
CA LEU A 72 -13.72 5.05 3.73
C LEU A 72 -14.19 5.88 4.93
N LYS A 73 -15.27 5.44 5.56
CA LYS A 73 -15.84 6.04 6.78
C LYS A 73 -15.49 5.17 7.98
N LEU A 74 -14.43 5.53 8.69
CA LEU A 74 -14.02 4.84 9.93
C LEU A 74 -14.37 5.69 11.16
N THR A 75 -14.94 5.04 12.17
CA THR A 75 -15.10 5.66 13.50
C THR A 75 -13.76 5.69 14.25
N ILE A 76 -13.70 6.48 15.31
CA ILE A 76 -12.51 6.58 16.17
C ILE A 76 -12.18 5.22 16.78
N GLU A 77 -13.20 4.45 17.18
CA GLU A 77 -13.07 3.11 17.76
C GLU A 77 -12.45 2.15 16.74
N GLN A 78 -12.95 2.15 15.50
CA GLN A 78 -12.41 1.33 14.42
C GLN A 78 -10.95 1.67 14.11
N ILE A 79 -10.59 2.96 14.14
CA ILE A 79 -9.20 3.40 13.96
C ILE A 79 -8.31 2.87 15.11
N LYS A 80 -8.77 2.97 16.37
CA LYS A 80 -8.05 2.44 17.53
C LYS A 80 -7.83 0.94 17.42
N ASP A 81 -8.83 0.20 16.94
CA ASP A 81 -8.71 -1.25 16.77
C ASP A 81 -7.79 -1.62 15.61
N LEU A 82 -7.83 -0.90 14.49
CA LEU A 82 -6.87 -1.06 13.40
C LEU A 82 -5.43 -0.84 13.89
N ILE A 83 -5.19 0.18 14.72
CA ILE A 83 -3.87 0.43 15.31
C ILE A 83 -3.40 -0.79 16.13
N LYS A 84 -4.28 -1.38 16.96
CA LYS A 84 -3.93 -2.58 17.75
C LYS A 84 -3.57 -3.76 16.84
N VAL A 85 -4.41 -4.03 15.83
CA VAL A 85 -4.19 -5.11 14.86
C VAL A 85 -2.85 -4.95 14.16
N TYR A 86 -2.56 -3.75 13.62
CA TYR A 86 -1.30 -3.52 12.91
C TYR A 86 -0.07 -3.54 13.83
N LYS A 87 -0.19 -3.09 15.08
CA LYS A 87 0.88 -3.25 16.08
C LYS A 87 1.19 -4.71 16.36
N ALA A 88 0.16 -5.55 16.49
CA ALA A 88 0.35 -6.98 16.66
C ALA A 88 1.00 -7.61 15.42
N LYS A 89 0.53 -7.28 14.21
CA LYS A 89 1.15 -7.73 12.95
C LYS A 89 2.63 -7.34 12.85
N CYS A 90 3.03 -6.11 13.20
CA CYS A 90 4.44 -5.71 13.26
C CYS A 90 5.26 -6.63 14.16
N LYS A 91 4.76 -6.85 15.38
CA LYS A 91 5.47 -7.65 16.39
C LYS A 91 5.63 -9.11 15.96
N GLU A 92 4.61 -9.71 15.34
CA GLU A 92 4.73 -11.07 14.79
C GLU A 92 5.75 -11.12 13.65
N LEU A 93 5.77 -10.13 12.76
CA LEU A 93 6.73 -10.07 11.66
C LEU A 93 8.18 -9.81 12.10
N GLU A 94 8.39 -9.17 13.25
CA GLU A 94 9.71 -9.02 13.88
C GLU A 94 10.21 -10.32 14.52
N ARG A 95 9.31 -11.19 14.99
CA ARG A 95 9.70 -12.49 15.56
C ARG A 95 10.08 -13.53 14.51
N VAL A 96 9.51 -13.41 13.32
CA VAL A 96 9.68 -14.37 12.21
C VAL A 96 10.94 -14.07 11.38
N THR A 97 11.60 -12.92 11.60
CA THR A 97 12.85 -12.54 10.90
C THR A 97 13.97 -12.20 11.85
#